data_AF-A0A4Y7TV37-F1
#
_entry.id   AF-A0A4Y7TV37-F1
#
_cell.length_a   1.000
_cell.length_b   1.000
_cell.length_c   1.000
_cell.angle_alpha   90.00
_cell.angle_beta   90.00
_cell.angle_gamma   90.00
#
_symmetry.space_group_name_H-M   'P 1'
#
loop_
_entity.id
_entity.type
_entity.pdbx_description
1 polymer ?
#
loop_
_entity_poly.entity_id
_entity_poly.type
_entity_poly.pdbx_seq_one_letter_code
_entity_poly.pdbx_strand_id
1 'polypeptide(L)'
;MDQRDYRLCHKEDRERVSASILFDDPAAQYRILKELEGGRPEDVGIRVLVESPVRSDVIQQPLEVLQVEPETLPLKDYLVHRPPGFFDNHPILPPKYARMPGFQYQLASLFPPESGVADLKLSVSDPDSVNNVRRALSEGGLNRSEAGALLQSLAREVALIHRPSGMEKSAVGIELLRVLVKSAKPVLLIAPTNRMLDSVVVDTLDGKVTENIEAIGESTFELGTDFRYRFKRAKDAQEEYVFFAKEFVTQEVTSRVLTRYLEDNHSDHFTSLLGPEKWIRLLHEQYGEEKERISIYTFWLRGKDIDFLSQPECSSDSGDDSDSESASSVSSVSSSDRSDGPSLGSEEDPNESEQVISTEVDEFFAEANVSPIPKAPSGDRDFDALLDDACIWNMSREERKTLHDHWTQDAINLGVPTHEAEFETLWRNDQQRQKIYKEDKADIVRLLLREAESIACTTTGAAKFSSSLRGLAPRILVVEEAGSILEGQVLTNLFPSIEHLILIGDVNHRPRINNQALSRDRPRGLSLDQSLMERLSSNGFPMSELREHLRARLFCKLSL
;
A
#
# COMPACT_ATOMS: atom_id res chain seq x y z
N MET A 1 14.03 -4.97 1.11
CA MET A 1 12.85 -4.20 0.69
C MET A 1 12.25 -3.57 1.92
N ASP A 2 11.69 -2.38 1.74
CA ASP A 2 11.73 -1.25 2.65
C ASP A 2 10.94 -1.45 3.95
N GLN A 3 11.57 -1.22 5.11
CA GLN A 3 10.96 -1.24 6.45
C GLN A 3 9.94 -0.09 6.67
N ARG A 4 9.47 0.56 5.61
CA ARG A 4 8.72 1.82 5.68
C ARG A 4 7.23 1.69 5.45
N ASP A 5 6.73 0.58 4.90
CA ASP A 5 5.29 0.32 4.84
C ASP A 5 4.73 -0.33 6.12
N TYR A 6 5.59 -0.67 7.09
CA TYR A 6 5.19 -1.00 8.47
C TYR A 6 4.86 0.24 9.33
N ARG A 7 4.84 1.44 8.76
CA ARG A 7 4.59 2.69 9.51
C ARG A 7 3.14 3.15 9.50
N LEU A 8 2.18 2.23 9.56
CA LEU A 8 0.85 2.55 10.07
C LEU A 8 0.35 1.31 10.83
N CYS A 9 0.86 1.13 12.06
CA CYS A 9 0.24 0.42 13.18
C CYS A 9 1.28 -0.03 14.22
N HIS A 10 2.14 0.88 14.69
CA HIS A 10 2.91 0.63 15.90
C HIS A 10 2.86 1.84 16.81
N LYS A 11 1.71 1.94 17.47
CA LYS A 11 1.51 2.58 18.77
C LYS A 11 0.09 2.24 19.21
N GLU A 12 -0.12 1.03 19.69
CA GLU A 12 -1.13 0.66 20.70
C GLU A 12 -1.02 -0.86 20.93
N ASP A 13 -0.69 -1.22 22.17
CA ASP A 13 -0.55 -2.56 22.77
C ASP A 13 0.58 -3.51 22.32
N ARG A 14 1.37 -3.95 23.31
CA ARG A 14 2.42 -4.99 23.18
C ARG A 14 1.88 -6.39 22.87
N GLU A 15 0.56 -6.56 22.89
CA GLU A 15 -0.13 -7.84 22.69
C GLU A 15 -0.94 -7.91 21.39
N ARG A 16 -1.03 -6.80 20.63
CA ARG A 16 -1.78 -6.75 19.36
C ARG A 16 -0.88 -6.36 18.20
N VAL A 17 -0.90 -7.19 17.16
CA VAL A 17 -0.34 -6.88 15.84
C VAL A 17 -1.50 -6.65 14.91
N SER A 18 -1.59 -5.45 14.33
CA SER A 18 -2.55 -5.15 13.27
C SER A 18 -1.83 -5.09 11.92
N ALA A 19 -2.37 -5.81 10.95
CA ALA A 19 -1.86 -5.88 9.58
C ALA A 19 -2.97 -5.49 8.59
N SER A 20 -2.61 -4.74 7.56
CA SER A 20 -3.48 -4.37 6.45
C SER A 20 -3.32 -5.39 5.32
N ILE A 21 -4.42 -6.03 4.93
CA ILE A 21 -4.43 -7.02 3.85
C ILE A 21 -5.20 -6.43 2.66
N LEU A 22 -4.58 -6.45 1.49
CA LEU A 22 -5.16 -6.02 0.22
C LEU A 22 -5.26 -7.25 -0.69
N PHE A 23 -6.46 -7.61 -1.11
CA PHE A 23 -6.68 -8.69 -2.07
C PHE A 23 -6.97 -8.11 -3.45
N ASP A 24 -6.60 -8.85 -4.49
CA ASP A 24 -6.90 -8.46 -5.89
C ASP A 24 -8.32 -8.80 -6.32
N ASP A 25 -8.90 -9.83 -5.71
CA ASP A 25 -10.25 -10.29 -5.98
C ASP A 25 -11.22 -9.69 -4.94
N PRO A 26 -12.14 -8.80 -5.35
CA PRO A 26 -13.10 -8.18 -4.45
C PRO A 26 -14.02 -9.22 -3.78
N ALA A 27 -14.40 -10.29 -4.49
CA ALA A 27 -15.25 -11.33 -3.93
C ALA A 27 -14.49 -12.15 -2.88
N ALA A 28 -13.19 -12.41 -3.09
CA ALA A 28 -12.34 -13.02 -2.08
C ALA A 28 -12.11 -12.09 -0.87
N GLN A 29 -11.89 -10.79 -1.12
CA GLN A 29 -11.73 -9.80 -0.04
C GLN A 29 -12.97 -9.74 0.85
N TYR A 30 -14.15 -9.63 0.25
CA TYR A 30 -15.42 -9.59 0.97
C TYR A 30 -15.64 -10.86 1.80
N ARG A 31 -15.45 -12.05 1.19
CA ARG A 31 -15.58 -13.33 1.89
C ARG A 31 -14.62 -13.46 3.08
N ILE A 32 -13.37 -13.03 2.91
CA ILE A 32 -12.36 -13.10 3.98
C ILE A 32 -12.66 -12.08 5.10
N LEU A 33 -13.12 -10.88 4.77
CA LEU A 33 -13.54 -9.90 5.77
C LEU A 33 -14.69 -10.44 6.62
N LYS A 34 -15.71 -11.05 5.98
CA LYS A 34 -16.83 -11.71 6.65
C LYS A 34 -16.37 -12.85 7.59
N GLU A 35 -15.42 -13.68 7.11
CA GLU A 35 -14.83 -14.79 7.88
C GLU A 35 -13.97 -14.33 9.08
N LEU A 36 -13.44 -13.11 9.01
CA LEU A 36 -12.63 -12.51 10.09
C LEU A 36 -13.49 -11.84 11.16
N GLU A 37 -14.68 -11.34 10.82
CA GLU A 37 -15.61 -10.70 11.77
C GLU A 37 -16.54 -11.67 12.48
N GLY A 38 -16.91 -12.80 11.86
CA GLY A 38 -17.82 -13.82 12.41
C GLY A 38 -17.26 -14.64 13.59
N GLY A 39 -16.64 -13.99 14.59
CA GLY A 39 -15.88 -14.62 15.66
C GLY A 39 -16.42 -15.95 16.23
N ARG A 40 -15.65 -17.02 15.96
CA ARG A 40 -15.53 -18.35 16.60
C ARG A 40 -16.66 -19.38 16.39
N PRO A 41 -16.25 -20.58 15.96
CA PRO A 41 -16.31 -21.75 16.83
C PRO A 41 -14.90 -22.16 17.28
N GLU A 42 -14.82 -23.06 18.25
CA GLU A 42 -13.65 -23.54 19.00
C GLU A 42 -12.52 -24.20 18.18
N ASP A 43 -12.39 -23.90 16.89
CA ASP A 43 -11.30 -24.40 16.06
C ASP A 43 -10.05 -23.52 16.25
N VAL A 44 -9.18 -23.98 17.13
CA VAL A 44 -7.78 -23.54 17.26
C VAL A 44 -7.00 -24.00 16.01
N GLY A 45 -7.40 -23.50 14.84
CA GLY A 45 -6.70 -23.69 13.58
C GLY A 45 -5.65 -22.61 13.41
N ILE A 46 -4.41 -23.01 13.14
CA ILE A 46 -3.34 -22.07 12.75
C ILE A 46 -3.73 -21.47 11.39
N ARG A 47 -4.11 -20.19 11.38
CA ARG A 47 -4.33 -19.42 10.15
C ARG A 47 -2.96 -18.97 9.63
N VAL A 48 -2.53 -19.52 8.49
CA VAL A 48 -1.25 -19.16 7.86
C VAL A 48 -1.49 -18.09 6.81
N LEU A 49 -0.95 -16.89 7.06
CA LEU A 49 -0.88 -15.83 6.07
C LEU A 49 0.29 -16.11 5.12
N VAL A 50 -0.01 -16.43 3.85
CA VAL A 50 1.01 -16.52 2.80
C VAL A 50 1.12 -15.16 2.14
N GLU A 51 1.97 -14.31 2.71
CA GLU A 51 2.39 -13.09 2.02
C GLU A 51 3.29 -13.49 0.85
N SER A 52 2.88 -13.16 -0.38
CA SER A 52 3.74 -13.32 -1.55
C SER A 52 4.52 -12.02 -1.74
N PRO A 53 5.83 -11.98 -1.40
CA PRO A 53 6.67 -10.80 -1.61
C PRO A 53 6.93 -10.50 -3.10
N VAL A 54 6.33 -11.28 -4.01
CA VAL A 54 6.53 -11.22 -5.46
C VAL A 54 5.83 -10.00 -6.09
N ARG A 55 4.87 -9.37 -5.41
CA ARG A 55 4.16 -8.17 -5.90
C ARG A 55 4.72 -6.85 -5.37
N SER A 56 6.04 -6.74 -5.29
CA SER A 56 6.65 -5.40 -5.22
C SER A 56 6.60 -4.78 -6.62
N ASP A 57 6.24 -3.49 -6.71
CA ASP A 57 6.34 -2.68 -7.95
C ASP A 57 7.68 -2.89 -8.68
N VAL A 58 8.74 -3.17 -7.92
CA VAL A 58 10.10 -3.40 -8.43
C VAL A 58 10.22 -4.67 -9.29
N ILE A 59 9.37 -5.70 -9.07
CA ILE A 59 9.36 -6.96 -9.84
C ILE A 59 8.22 -6.96 -10.87
N GLN A 60 7.05 -6.43 -10.50
CA GLN A 60 5.90 -6.35 -11.40
C GLN A 60 6.23 -5.53 -12.66
N GLN A 61 6.86 -4.37 -12.51
CA GLN A 61 7.16 -3.52 -13.66
C GLN A 61 8.13 -4.15 -14.67
N PRO A 62 9.24 -4.79 -14.26
CA PRO A 62 10.06 -5.56 -15.20
C PRO A 62 9.25 -6.60 -15.96
N LEU A 63 8.35 -7.33 -15.28
CA LEU A 63 7.53 -8.35 -15.92
C LEU A 63 6.54 -7.73 -16.92
N GLU A 64 5.90 -6.61 -16.59
CA GLU A 64 5.03 -5.87 -17.51
C GLU A 64 5.79 -5.33 -18.72
N VAL A 65 7.00 -4.81 -18.51
CA VAL A 65 7.87 -4.34 -19.61
C VAL A 65 8.43 -5.49 -20.44
N LEU A 66 8.44 -6.73 -19.93
CA LEU A 66 8.80 -7.91 -20.71
C LEU A 66 7.61 -8.51 -21.48
N GLN A 67 6.38 -8.07 -21.21
CA GLN A 67 5.17 -8.51 -21.93
C GLN A 67 4.99 -7.82 -23.29
N VAL A 68 5.84 -6.87 -23.66
CA VAL A 68 5.80 -6.26 -25.01
C VAL A 68 6.33 -7.21 -26.08
N GLU A 69 5.82 -7.03 -27.29
CA GLU A 69 6.31 -7.75 -28.46
C GLU A 69 7.84 -7.58 -28.59
N PRO A 70 8.61 -8.67 -28.71
CA PRO A 70 10.07 -8.62 -28.75
C PRO A 70 10.63 -7.70 -29.85
N GLU A 71 9.88 -7.50 -30.94
CA GLU A 71 10.29 -6.63 -32.03
C GLU A 71 10.30 -5.14 -31.68
N THR A 72 9.54 -4.74 -30.66
CA THR A 72 9.40 -3.36 -30.19
C THR A 72 10.46 -2.95 -29.17
N LEU A 73 11.26 -3.90 -28.69
CA LEU A 73 12.33 -3.63 -27.71
C LEU A 73 13.37 -2.68 -28.34
N PRO A 74 13.61 -1.49 -27.75
CA PRO A 74 14.64 -0.58 -28.22
C PRO A 74 16.02 -1.24 -28.07
N LEU A 75 16.93 -0.92 -29.00
CA LEU A 75 18.31 -1.42 -28.97
C LEU A 75 18.43 -2.97 -28.96
N LYS A 76 17.38 -3.68 -29.41
CA LYS A 76 17.34 -5.16 -29.47
C LYS A 76 18.52 -5.77 -30.19
N ASP A 77 19.12 -5.03 -31.13
CA ASP A 77 20.25 -5.50 -31.90
C ASP A 77 21.47 -5.84 -31.03
N TYR A 78 21.56 -5.21 -29.85
CA TYR A 78 22.65 -5.35 -28.91
C TYR A 78 22.24 -6.02 -27.59
N LEU A 79 21.00 -5.81 -27.12
CA LEU A 79 20.59 -6.23 -25.78
C LEU A 79 20.16 -7.70 -25.69
N VAL A 80 19.60 -8.26 -26.77
CA VAL A 80 19.15 -9.66 -26.82
C VAL A 80 20.36 -10.61 -26.82
N HIS A 81 20.18 -11.84 -26.35
CA HIS A 81 21.23 -12.85 -26.42
C HIS A 81 21.72 -13.05 -27.86
N ARG A 82 23.04 -12.95 -28.03
CA ARG A 82 23.74 -13.14 -29.30
C ARG A 82 24.65 -14.37 -29.23
N PRO A 83 24.91 -15.03 -30.37
CA PRO A 83 25.91 -16.09 -30.40
C PRO A 83 27.30 -15.56 -30.02
N PRO A 84 28.19 -16.39 -29.47
CA PRO A 84 29.56 -16.00 -29.17
C PRO A 84 30.27 -15.40 -30.40
N GLY A 85 31.02 -14.33 -30.22
CA GLY A 85 31.75 -13.65 -31.30
C GLY A 85 30.89 -12.76 -32.21
N PHE A 86 29.61 -12.55 -31.89
CA PHE A 86 28.73 -11.68 -32.69
C PHE A 86 29.29 -10.26 -32.84
N PHE A 87 29.77 -9.65 -31.75
CA PHE A 87 30.24 -8.27 -31.73
C PHE A 87 31.60 -8.05 -32.41
N ASP A 88 32.33 -9.12 -32.77
CA ASP A 88 33.60 -9.01 -33.48
C ASP A 88 33.40 -8.51 -34.92
N ASN A 89 32.27 -8.87 -35.53
CA ASN A 89 31.94 -8.54 -36.92
C ASN A 89 30.75 -7.57 -37.07
N HIS A 90 30.09 -7.22 -35.96
CA HIS A 90 28.92 -6.34 -35.95
C HIS A 90 29.22 -5.08 -35.14
N PRO A 91 29.73 -4.01 -35.78
CA PRO A 91 30.03 -2.77 -35.09
C PRO A 91 28.74 -2.13 -34.57
N ILE A 92 28.83 -1.51 -33.40
CA ILE A 92 27.72 -0.77 -32.81
C ILE A 92 27.57 0.54 -33.57
N LEU A 93 26.37 0.78 -34.10
CA LEU A 93 26.07 1.97 -34.88
C LEU A 93 25.99 3.22 -33.99
N PRO A 94 26.17 4.42 -34.54
CA PRO A 94 25.88 5.66 -33.83
C PRO A 94 24.38 5.81 -33.51
N PRO A 95 24.03 6.53 -32.42
CA PRO A 95 22.65 6.84 -32.07
C PRO A 95 21.84 7.35 -33.26
N LYS A 96 20.57 6.96 -33.39
CA LYS A 96 19.72 7.37 -34.52
C LYS A 96 19.74 8.88 -34.75
N TYR A 97 19.62 9.69 -33.69
CA TYR A 97 19.75 11.15 -33.79
C TYR A 97 21.11 11.62 -34.31
N ALA A 98 22.19 10.91 -34.02
CA ALA A 98 23.54 11.24 -34.44
C ALA A 98 23.86 10.83 -35.89
N ARG A 99 23.00 9.98 -36.49
CA ARG A 99 23.07 9.56 -37.90
C ARG A 99 22.37 10.55 -38.84
N MET A 100 21.64 11.52 -38.31
CA MET A 100 20.95 12.53 -39.12
C MET A 100 21.97 13.36 -39.94
N PRO A 101 21.73 13.59 -41.24
CA PRO A 101 22.63 14.41 -42.06
C PRO A 101 22.85 15.79 -41.44
N GLY A 102 24.12 16.20 -41.33
CA GLY A 102 24.50 17.48 -40.74
C GLY A 102 24.52 17.52 -39.21
N PHE A 103 24.16 16.44 -38.51
CA PHE A 103 24.29 16.37 -37.06
C PHE A 103 25.77 16.38 -36.65
N GLN A 104 26.09 17.24 -35.66
CA GLN A 104 27.41 17.34 -35.05
C GLN A 104 27.24 17.63 -33.56
N TYR A 105 27.98 16.92 -32.71
CA TYR A 105 28.05 17.26 -31.29
C TYR A 105 28.90 18.51 -31.10
N GLN A 106 28.51 19.38 -30.17
CA GLN A 106 29.33 20.52 -29.73
C GLN A 106 30.05 20.16 -28.43
N LEU A 107 31.38 20.15 -28.46
CA LEU A 107 32.25 19.75 -27.36
C LEU A 107 33.04 20.91 -26.74
N ALA A 108 32.92 22.13 -27.27
CA ALA A 108 33.61 23.30 -26.71
C ALA A 108 33.37 23.50 -25.22
N SER A 109 32.19 23.12 -24.70
CA SER A 109 31.87 23.26 -23.27
C SER A 109 32.66 22.33 -22.33
N LEU A 110 33.35 21.33 -22.86
CA LEU A 110 34.25 20.47 -22.09
C LEU A 110 35.54 21.21 -21.67
N PHE A 111 35.81 22.38 -22.27
CA PHE A 111 37.02 23.15 -22.03
C PHE A 111 36.72 24.42 -21.23
N PRO A 112 37.61 24.85 -20.32
CA PRO A 112 37.50 26.15 -19.67
C PRO A 112 37.53 27.28 -20.71
N PRO A 113 36.84 28.41 -20.49
CA PRO A 113 36.84 29.54 -21.43
C PRO A 113 38.25 30.10 -21.70
N GLU A 114 39.17 29.96 -20.75
CA GLU A 114 40.57 30.37 -20.83
C GLU A 114 41.39 29.56 -21.86
N SER A 115 40.91 28.39 -22.26
CA SER A 115 41.60 27.51 -23.24
C SER A 115 41.52 28.03 -24.68
N GLY A 116 40.64 28.99 -24.97
CA GLY A 116 40.44 29.53 -26.31
C GLY A 116 39.72 28.58 -27.29
N VAL A 117 39.27 27.40 -26.83
CA VAL A 117 38.51 26.44 -27.66
C VAL A 117 37.05 26.89 -27.76
N ALA A 118 36.76 27.78 -28.70
CA ALA A 118 35.41 28.32 -28.88
C ALA A 118 34.46 27.40 -29.67
N ASP A 119 34.99 26.56 -30.56
CA ASP A 119 34.21 25.66 -31.40
C ASP A 119 34.94 24.33 -31.60
N LEU A 120 34.37 23.24 -31.09
CA LEU A 120 34.89 21.88 -31.29
C LEU A 120 33.73 20.95 -31.63
N LYS A 121 33.61 20.61 -32.91
CA LYS A 121 32.50 19.79 -33.41
C LYS A 121 32.94 18.37 -33.69
N LEU A 122 32.13 17.41 -33.24
CA LEU A 122 32.30 15.99 -33.52
C LEU A 122 31.21 15.52 -34.49
N SER A 123 31.63 15.11 -35.69
CA SER A 123 30.81 14.31 -36.59
C SER A 123 31.23 12.85 -36.46
N VAL A 124 30.32 12.00 -35.98
CA VAL A 124 30.63 10.58 -35.73
C VAL A 124 30.92 9.81 -37.03
N SER A 125 30.34 10.24 -38.14
CA SER A 125 30.51 9.58 -39.44
C SER A 125 31.84 9.93 -40.12
N ASP A 126 32.56 10.95 -39.62
CA ASP A 126 33.80 11.44 -40.20
C ASP A 126 35.01 11.03 -39.32
N PRO A 127 35.87 10.10 -39.78
CA PRO A 127 37.05 9.68 -39.05
C PRO A 127 38.02 10.81 -38.72
N ASP A 128 38.12 11.82 -39.59
CA ASP A 128 39.04 12.95 -39.38
C ASP A 128 38.53 13.86 -38.27
N SER A 129 37.21 14.14 -38.24
CA SER A 129 36.56 14.81 -37.11
C SER A 129 36.79 14.06 -35.79
N VAL A 130 36.61 12.74 -35.76
CA VAL A 130 36.86 11.92 -34.55
C VAL A 130 38.31 12.02 -34.10
N ASN A 131 39.28 11.97 -35.02
CA ASN A 131 40.70 12.06 -34.69
C ASN A 131 41.10 13.46 -34.18
N ASN A 132 40.56 14.52 -34.80
CA ASN A 132 40.77 15.90 -34.38
C ASN A 132 40.24 16.15 -32.96
N VAL A 133 39.02 15.67 -32.68
CA VAL A 133 38.41 15.79 -31.35
C VAL A 133 39.21 14.96 -30.33
N ARG A 134 39.65 13.75 -30.67
CA ARG A 134 40.49 12.94 -29.78
C ARG A 134 41.78 13.65 -29.38
N ARG A 135 42.44 14.32 -30.33
CA ARG A 135 43.64 15.12 -30.07
C ARG A 135 43.30 16.31 -29.16
N ALA A 136 42.27 17.07 -29.48
CA ALA A 136 41.85 18.23 -28.68
C ALA A 136 41.49 17.84 -27.23
N LEU A 137 40.77 16.74 -27.02
CA LEU A 137 40.43 16.25 -25.67
C LEU A 137 41.68 15.85 -24.87
N SER A 138 42.65 15.22 -25.53
CA SER A 138 43.92 14.84 -24.91
C SER A 138 44.75 16.07 -24.51
N GLU A 139 44.72 17.13 -25.33
CA GLU A 139 45.37 18.42 -25.04
C GLU A 139 44.62 19.23 -23.96
N GLY A 140 43.31 19.05 -23.84
CA GLY A 140 42.44 19.68 -22.82
C GLY A 140 42.61 19.15 -21.40
N GLY A 141 43.43 18.12 -21.21
CA GLY A 141 43.73 17.51 -19.92
C GLY A 141 42.75 16.41 -19.49
N LEU A 142 41.96 15.84 -20.41
CA LEU A 142 41.34 14.53 -20.19
C LEU A 142 42.37 13.45 -20.51
N ASN A 143 42.45 12.41 -19.68
CA ASN A 143 43.41 11.33 -19.93
C ASN A 143 42.95 10.49 -21.15
N ARG A 144 43.89 9.78 -21.77
CA ARG A 144 43.64 9.03 -23.02
C ARG A 144 42.47 8.03 -22.90
N SER A 145 42.32 7.40 -21.73
CA SER A 145 41.22 6.46 -21.46
C SER A 145 39.87 7.17 -21.35
N GLU A 146 39.81 8.33 -20.69
CA GLU A 146 38.60 9.15 -20.53
C GLU A 146 38.13 9.74 -21.85
N ALA A 147 39.03 10.35 -22.61
CA ALA A 147 38.73 10.89 -23.93
C ALA A 147 38.25 9.79 -24.90
N GLY A 148 38.87 8.60 -24.80
CA GLY A 148 38.44 7.40 -25.53
C GLY A 148 37.04 6.95 -25.14
N ALA A 149 36.74 6.86 -23.85
CA ALA A 149 35.43 6.47 -23.33
C ALA A 149 34.33 7.46 -23.72
N LEU A 150 34.59 8.76 -23.63
CA LEU A 150 33.65 9.81 -24.03
C LEU A 150 33.32 9.73 -25.52
N LEU A 151 34.35 9.63 -26.37
CA LEU A 151 34.16 9.50 -27.82
C LEU A 151 33.42 8.23 -28.22
N GLN A 152 33.79 7.09 -27.64
CA GLN A 152 33.13 5.82 -27.91
C GLN A 152 31.66 5.84 -27.47
N SER A 153 31.36 6.54 -26.37
CA SER A 153 29.99 6.69 -25.89
C SER A 153 29.17 7.56 -26.82
N LEU A 154 29.67 8.73 -27.24
CA LEU A 154 28.97 9.58 -28.21
C LEU A 154 28.76 8.91 -29.58
N ALA A 155 29.63 7.95 -29.93
CA ALA A 155 29.65 7.29 -31.23
C ALA A 155 28.86 5.98 -31.32
N ARG A 156 28.28 5.48 -30.22
CA ARG A 156 27.62 4.16 -30.15
C ARG A 156 26.23 4.26 -29.55
N GLU A 157 25.27 3.53 -30.11
CA GLU A 157 23.91 3.39 -29.59
C GLU A 157 23.88 2.76 -28.18
N VAL A 158 24.82 1.85 -27.90
CA VAL A 158 25.03 1.27 -26.58
C VAL A 158 26.51 1.40 -26.22
N ALA A 159 26.79 1.96 -25.06
CA ALA A 159 28.15 2.16 -24.56
C ALA A 159 28.31 1.63 -23.13
N LEU A 160 29.40 0.88 -22.89
CA LEU A 160 29.79 0.41 -21.56
C LEU A 160 31.06 1.13 -21.13
N ILE A 161 31.02 1.81 -19.98
CA ILE A 161 32.18 2.44 -19.35
C ILE A 161 32.47 1.71 -18.05
N HIS A 162 33.57 0.97 -18.02
CA HIS A 162 34.07 0.32 -16.83
C HIS A 162 34.81 1.30 -15.93
N ARG A 163 34.31 1.42 -14.69
CA ARG A 163 34.93 2.17 -13.60
C ARG A 163 35.41 1.19 -12.52
N PRO A 164 36.72 1.03 -12.31
CA PRO A 164 37.25 0.16 -11.25
C PRO A 164 36.94 0.67 -9.83
N SER A 165 36.79 -0.27 -8.89
CA SER A 165 36.66 -0.01 -7.45
C SER A 165 37.79 0.90 -6.93
N GLY A 166 37.44 2.07 -6.38
CA GLY A 166 38.38 3.05 -5.84
C GLY A 166 38.47 4.37 -6.61
N MET A 167 37.98 4.41 -7.86
CA MET A 167 37.78 5.66 -8.59
C MET A 167 36.51 6.37 -8.08
N GLU A 168 36.69 7.36 -7.20
CA GLU A 168 35.62 8.29 -6.81
C GLU A 168 35.10 9.00 -8.07
N LYS A 169 33.76 9.05 -8.20
CA LYS A 169 32.93 9.85 -9.13
C LYS A 169 33.42 9.95 -10.58
N SER A 170 32.63 9.45 -11.53
CA SER A 170 32.92 9.55 -12.96
C SER A 170 32.81 11.01 -13.43
N ALA A 171 33.94 11.73 -13.48
CA ALA A 171 34.03 13.01 -14.19
C ALA A 171 33.56 12.84 -15.66
N VAL A 172 33.82 11.68 -16.26
CA VAL A 172 33.37 11.32 -17.61
C VAL A 172 31.84 11.33 -17.74
N GLY A 173 31.10 10.89 -16.71
CA GLY A 173 29.63 10.91 -16.72
C GLY A 173 29.09 12.34 -16.80
N ILE A 174 29.67 13.26 -16.01
CA ILE A 174 29.30 14.68 -16.01
C ILE A 174 29.67 15.34 -17.35
N GLU A 175 30.85 15.05 -17.89
CA GLU A 175 31.27 15.56 -19.21
C GLU A 175 30.40 15.01 -20.35
N LEU A 176 29.95 13.75 -20.26
CA LEU A 176 28.98 13.19 -21.19
C LEU A 176 27.65 13.93 -21.11
N LEU A 177 27.11 14.14 -19.91
CA LEU A 177 25.88 14.92 -19.73
C LEU A 177 26.00 16.33 -20.33
N ARG A 178 27.17 16.97 -20.17
CA ARG A 178 27.45 18.32 -20.70
C ARG A 178 27.30 18.40 -22.22
N VAL A 179 27.65 17.34 -22.93
CA VAL A 179 27.50 17.25 -24.39
C VAL A 179 26.10 16.77 -24.79
N LEU A 180 25.57 15.76 -24.10
CA LEU A 180 24.33 15.08 -24.45
C LEU A 180 23.11 15.96 -24.25
N VAL A 181 23.06 16.74 -23.17
CA VAL A 181 21.94 17.66 -22.92
C VAL A 181 21.80 18.70 -24.03
N LYS A 182 22.89 19.14 -24.65
CA LYS A 182 22.84 20.06 -25.80
C LYS A 182 22.40 19.40 -27.10
N SER A 183 22.35 18.06 -27.12
CA SER A 183 22.15 17.26 -28.32
C SER A 183 20.72 16.72 -28.42
N ALA A 184 20.21 16.11 -27.35
CA ALA A 184 18.84 15.63 -27.27
C ALA A 184 18.33 15.70 -25.83
N LYS A 185 17.16 16.33 -25.64
CA LYS A 185 16.50 16.55 -24.35
C LYS A 185 15.13 15.86 -24.33
N PRO A 186 14.64 15.40 -23.16
CA PRO A 186 15.39 15.30 -21.90
C PRO A 186 16.35 14.11 -21.90
N VAL A 187 17.47 14.24 -21.18
CA VAL A 187 18.35 13.11 -20.86
C VAL A 187 17.87 12.47 -19.56
N LEU A 188 17.60 11.16 -19.57
CA LEU A 188 17.24 10.41 -18.37
C LEU A 188 18.48 9.79 -17.73
N LEU A 189 18.75 10.14 -16.49
CA LEU A 189 19.82 9.57 -15.68
C LEU A 189 19.25 8.74 -14.53
N ILE A 190 19.74 7.52 -14.36
CA ILE A 190 19.27 6.61 -13.31
C ILE A 190 20.44 6.14 -12.46
N ALA A 191 20.26 6.16 -11.13
CA ALA A 191 21.22 5.69 -10.15
C ALA A 191 20.58 4.71 -9.15
N PRO A 192 21.34 3.81 -8.50
CA PRO A 192 20.77 2.83 -7.58
C PRO A 192 20.39 3.41 -6.20
N THR A 193 20.93 4.57 -5.82
CA THR A 193 20.71 5.15 -4.47
C THR A 193 20.52 6.66 -4.54
N ASN A 194 19.75 7.21 -3.59
CA ASN A 194 19.57 8.66 -3.45
C ASN A 194 20.92 9.37 -3.26
N ARG A 195 21.85 8.78 -2.51
CA ARG A 195 23.20 9.36 -2.30
C ARG A 195 23.95 9.56 -3.62
N MET A 196 23.89 8.57 -4.52
CA MET A 196 24.52 8.68 -5.84
C MET A 196 23.78 9.68 -6.72
N LEU A 197 22.45 9.68 -6.66
CA LEU A 197 21.61 10.64 -7.36
C LEU A 197 21.96 12.08 -6.95
N ASP A 198 21.93 12.39 -5.65
CA ASP A 198 22.25 13.71 -5.09
C ASP A 198 23.66 14.15 -5.50
N SER A 199 24.62 13.22 -5.45
CA SER A 199 25.98 13.48 -5.90
C SER A 199 26.01 13.91 -7.37
N VAL A 200 25.38 13.16 -8.26
CA VAL A 200 25.39 13.47 -9.70
C VAL A 200 24.69 14.80 -9.97
N VAL A 201 23.56 15.07 -9.30
CA VAL A 201 22.83 16.34 -9.44
C VAL A 201 23.68 17.52 -8.99
N VAL A 202 24.31 17.42 -7.80
CA VAL A 202 25.22 18.45 -7.28
C VAL A 202 26.38 18.67 -8.25
N ASP A 203 27.04 17.60 -8.69
CA ASP A 203 28.20 17.72 -9.59
C ASP A 203 27.80 18.30 -10.97
N THR A 204 26.57 18.04 -11.43
CA THR A 204 26.01 18.59 -12.69
C THR A 204 25.72 20.09 -12.56
N LEU A 205 25.13 20.52 -11.43
CA LEU A 205 24.83 21.92 -11.14
C LEU A 205 26.12 22.73 -10.91
N ASP A 206 27.03 22.23 -10.07
CA ASP A 206 28.33 22.86 -9.79
C ASP A 206 29.19 22.95 -11.06
N GLY A 207 29.12 21.92 -11.92
CA GLY A 207 29.78 21.90 -13.21
C GLY A 207 29.19 22.87 -14.25
N LYS A 208 28.07 23.54 -13.93
CA LYS A 208 27.27 24.37 -14.85
C LYS A 208 26.93 23.64 -16.15
N VAL A 209 26.61 22.36 -16.03
CA VAL A 209 26.24 21.51 -17.16
C VAL A 209 24.85 21.89 -17.66
N THR A 210 23.92 22.06 -16.72
CA THR A 210 22.52 22.47 -16.96
C THR A 210 22.00 23.26 -15.77
N GLU A 211 21.09 24.20 -16.00
CA GLU A 211 20.37 24.88 -14.91
C GLU A 211 19.02 24.20 -14.60
N ASN A 212 18.51 23.37 -15.53
CA ASN A 212 17.20 22.72 -15.43
C ASN A 212 17.34 21.19 -15.33
N ILE A 213 17.88 20.72 -14.20
CA ILE A 213 17.90 19.30 -13.82
C ILE A 213 16.85 19.02 -12.75
N GLU A 214 15.98 18.05 -13.01
CA GLU A 214 14.94 17.65 -12.06
C GLU A 214 15.30 16.31 -11.43
N ALA A 215 15.38 16.28 -10.09
CA ALA A 215 15.77 15.10 -9.32
C ALA A 215 14.55 14.38 -8.72
N ILE A 216 14.43 13.08 -8.95
CA ILE A 216 13.30 12.25 -8.51
C ILE A 216 13.81 11.11 -7.61
N GLY A 217 13.70 11.32 -6.30
CA GLY A 217 14.03 10.32 -5.28
C GLY A 217 12.83 9.46 -4.84
N GLU A 218 13.11 8.48 -3.99
CA GLU A 218 12.12 7.55 -3.43
C GLU A 218 11.11 8.24 -2.48
N SER A 219 11.59 9.22 -1.70
CA SER A 219 10.86 9.88 -0.61
C SER A 219 10.53 11.36 -0.82
N THR A 220 11.03 12.00 -1.88
CA THR A 220 10.97 13.46 -2.00
C THR A 220 10.74 13.84 -3.45
N PHE A 221 9.47 14.05 -3.78
CA PHE A 221 9.07 14.93 -4.87
C PHE A 221 8.70 16.24 -4.17
N GLU A 222 9.67 17.15 -3.97
CA GLU A 222 9.41 18.47 -3.41
C GLU A 222 8.79 19.36 -4.49
N LEU A 223 7.51 19.12 -4.75
CA LEU A 223 6.71 20.03 -5.53
C LEU A 223 5.92 20.99 -4.66
N GLY A 224 5.86 22.22 -5.16
CA GLY A 224 5.40 23.41 -4.45
C GLY A 224 4.09 23.25 -3.68
N THR A 225 3.84 24.19 -2.78
CA THR A 225 2.70 24.24 -1.85
C THR A 225 1.33 23.98 -2.50
N ASP A 226 1.14 24.34 -3.76
CA ASP A 226 -0.09 24.12 -4.54
C ASP A 226 -0.38 22.62 -4.81
N PHE A 227 0.67 21.80 -4.93
CA PHE A 227 0.59 20.34 -5.06
C PHE A 227 0.10 19.68 -3.78
N ARG A 228 0.55 20.16 -2.60
CA ARG A 228 0.10 19.64 -1.29
C ARG A 228 -1.41 19.84 -1.07
N TYR A 229 -1.97 20.93 -1.57
CA TYR A 229 -3.39 21.24 -1.42
C TYR A 229 -4.29 20.31 -2.26
N ARG A 230 -3.94 20.08 -3.53
CA ARG A 230 -4.65 19.11 -4.39
C ARG A 230 -4.47 17.66 -3.90
N PHE A 231 -3.29 17.35 -3.36
CA PHE A 231 -2.98 16.05 -2.74
C PHE A 231 -3.78 15.78 -1.46
N LYS A 232 -3.97 16.80 -0.60
CA LYS A 232 -4.76 16.68 0.63
C LYS A 232 -6.20 16.25 0.32
N ARG A 233 -6.83 16.90 -0.66
CA ARG A 233 -8.20 16.60 -1.09
C ARG A 233 -8.39 15.17 -1.63
N ALA A 234 -7.37 14.59 -2.27
CA ALA A 234 -7.41 13.20 -2.74
C ALA A 234 -7.14 12.19 -1.62
N LYS A 235 -6.28 12.54 -0.65
CA LYS A 235 -6.07 11.75 0.57
C LYS A 235 -7.32 11.74 1.45
N ASP A 236 -8.00 12.88 1.57
CA ASP A 236 -9.28 13.01 2.30
C ASP A 236 -10.35 12.06 1.70
N ALA A 237 -10.40 11.91 0.37
CA ALA A 237 -11.31 10.97 -0.30
C ALA A 237 -10.93 9.48 -0.08
N GLN A 238 -9.64 9.17 0.08
CA GLN A 238 -9.19 7.81 0.42
C GLN A 238 -9.51 7.46 1.89
N GLU A 239 -9.38 8.43 2.79
CA GLU A 239 -9.76 8.28 4.21
C GLU A 239 -11.29 8.11 4.33
N GLU A 240 -12.08 8.79 3.50
CA GLU A 240 -13.54 8.61 3.38
C GLU A 240 -13.91 7.20 2.89
N TYR A 241 -13.16 6.62 1.94
CA TYR A 241 -13.35 5.23 1.52
C TYR A 241 -13.03 4.22 2.62
N VAL A 242 -11.91 4.39 3.35
CA VAL A 242 -11.54 3.49 4.46
C VAL A 242 -12.58 3.57 5.57
N PHE A 243 -13.14 4.75 5.81
CA PHE A 243 -14.26 4.95 6.72
C PHE A 243 -15.51 4.21 6.24
N PHE A 244 -15.91 4.38 4.98
CA PHE A 244 -17.10 3.73 4.41
C PHE A 244 -16.95 2.21 4.31
N ALA A 245 -15.76 1.71 3.98
CA ALA A 245 -15.45 0.29 3.96
C ALA A 245 -15.49 -0.32 5.36
N LYS A 246 -15.06 0.41 6.40
CA LYS A 246 -15.25 -0.01 7.80
C LYS A 246 -16.72 -0.05 8.18
N GLU A 247 -17.49 0.97 7.80
CA GLU A 247 -18.93 1.06 8.11
C GLU A 247 -19.76 -0.03 7.42
N PHE A 248 -19.36 -0.45 6.20
CA PHE A 248 -20.01 -1.55 5.47
C PHE A 248 -19.63 -2.95 5.99
N VAL A 249 -18.45 -3.05 6.62
CA VAL A 249 -17.90 -4.31 7.14
C VAL A 249 -18.50 -4.62 8.51
N THR A 250 -18.68 -3.62 9.39
CA THR A 250 -19.30 -3.80 10.72
C THR A 250 -20.82 -4.05 10.71
N GLN A 251 -21.35 -4.93 9.84
CA GLN A 251 -22.79 -5.26 9.71
C GLN A 251 -23.40 -5.80 11.03
N GLU A 252 -23.60 -4.93 12.01
CA GLU A 252 -24.52 -5.18 13.11
C GLU A 252 -25.92 -5.20 12.51
N VAL A 253 -26.55 -6.37 12.48
CA VAL A 253 -27.94 -6.50 12.05
C VAL A 253 -28.81 -5.77 13.08
N THR A 254 -29.10 -4.50 12.79
CA THR A 254 -29.90 -3.68 13.70
C THR A 254 -31.32 -4.25 13.84
N SER A 255 -31.97 -3.96 14.98
CA SER A 255 -33.34 -4.40 15.23
C SER A 255 -34.33 -3.96 14.14
N ARG A 256 -34.04 -2.85 13.44
CA ARG A 256 -34.82 -2.36 12.30
C ARG A 256 -34.70 -3.26 11.07
N VAL A 257 -33.51 -3.81 10.80
CA VAL A 257 -33.30 -4.76 9.70
C VAL A 257 -34.04 -6.07 9.99
N LEU A 258 -33.93 -6.58 11.22
CA LEU A 258 -34.66 -7.78 11.65
C LEU A 258 -36.18 -7.60 11.62
N THR A 259 -36.68 -6.43 12.03
CA THR A 259 -38.12 -6.13 11.99
C THR A 259 -38.66 -6.14 10.56
N ARG A 260 -37.91 -5.61 9.59
CA ARG A 260 -38.28 -5.65 8.16
C ARG A 260 -38.14 -7.05 7.57
N TYR A 261 -37.12 -7.80 7.97
CA TYR A 261 -36.97 -9.20 7.59
C TYR A 261 -38.18 -10.04 8.04
N LEU A 262 -38.66 -9.82 9.26
CA LEU A 262 -39.87 -10.45 9.78
C LEU A 262 -41.12 -10.04 8.99
N GLU A 263 -41.26 -8.77 8.61
CA GLU A 263 -42.37 -8.31 7.76
C GLU A 263 -42.43 -9.06 6.42
N ASP A 264 -41.27 -9.27 5.79
CA ASP A 264 -41.16 -9.88 4.47
C ASP A 264 -41.20 -11.43 4.49
N ASN A 265 -40.73 -12.07 5.57
CA ASN A 265 -40.51 -13.54 5.62
C ASN A 265 -41.29 -14.27 6.73
N HIS A 266 -41.71 -13.58 7.79
CA HIS A 266 -42.44 -14.14 8.94
C HIS A 266 -43.56 -13.19 9.41
N SER A 267 -44.56 -12.99 8.53
CA SER A 267 -45.64 -11.99 8.72
C SER A 267 -46.42 -12.16 10.03
N ASP A 268 -46.56 -13.39 10.50
CA ASP A 268 -47.34 -13.72 11.70
C ASP A 268 -46.57 -13.32 12.98
N HIS A 269 -45.27 -13.62 13.05
CA HIS A 269 -44.38 -13.15 14.12
C HIS A 269 -44.25 -11.63 14.12
N PHE A 270 -44.18 -11.00 12.94
CA PHE A 270 -44.17 -9.54 12.80
C PHE A 270 -45.44 -8.89 13.34
N THR A 271 -46.60 -9.46 12.99
CA THR A 271 -47.90 -8.96 13.46
C THR A 271 -48.03 -9.08 14.98
N SER A 272 -47.57 -10.19 15.56
CA SER A 272 -47.54 -10.36 17.02
C SER A 272 -46.56 -9.39 17.72
N LEU A 273 -45.44 -9.05 17.07
CA LEU A 273 -44.46 -8.11 17.62
C LEU A 273 -44.98 -6.67 17.67
N LEU A 274 -45.66 -6.22 16.61
CA LEU A 274 -46.25 -4.86 16.54
C LEU A 274 -47.62 -4.76 17.21
N GLY A 275 -48.27 -5.89 17.44
CA GLY A 275 -49.56 -5.99 18.11
C GLY A 275 -49.51 -6.61 19.52
N PRO A 276 -48.58 -6.26 20.43
CA PRO A 276 -48.49 -6.90 21.73
C PRO A 276 -49.73 -6.62 22.59
N GLU A 277 -49.90 -7.39 23.66
CA GLU A 277 -50.99 -7.18 24.62
C GLU A 277 -50.92 -5.80 25.28
N LYS A 278 -52.07 -5.31 25.75
CA LYS A 278 -52.21 -3.94 26.25
C LYS A 278 -51.22 -3.60 27.37
N TRP A 279 -50.96 -4.55 28.29
CA TRP A 279 -50.03 -4.35 29.40
C TRP A 279 -48.56 -4.25 28.92
N ILE A 280 -48.18 -5.01 27.89
CA ILE A 280 -46.83 -4.96 27.29
C ILE A 280 -46.61 -3.61 26.60
N ARG A 281 -47.64 -3.07 25.93
CA ARG A 281 -47.59 -1.73 25.32
C ARG A 281 -47.36 -0.64 26.36
N LEU A 282 -48.14 -0.66 27.44
CA LEU A 282 -48.01 0.29 28.54
C LEU A 282 -46.64 0.19 29.21
N LEU A 283 -46.14 -1.04 29.41
CA LEU A 283 -44.83 -1.28 29.98
C LEU A 283 -43.71 -0.74 29.06
N HIS A 284 -43.81 -0.99 27.75
CA HIS A 284 -42.83 -0.47 26.79
C HIS A 284 -42.83 1.06 26.72
N GLU A 285 -44.01 1.69 26.80
CA GLU A 285 -44.16 3.16 26.85
C GLU A 285 -43.51 3.76 28.11
N GLN A 286 -43.71 3.14 29.28
CA GLN A 286 -43.11 3.58 30.56
C GLN A 286 -41.57 3.47 30.55
N TYR A 287 -41.01 2.41 29.97
CA TYR A 287 -39.57 2.27 29.77
C TYR A 287 -38.99 3.32 28.80
N GLY A 288 -39.80 3.83 27.86
CA GLY A 288 -39.41 4.86 26.91
C GLY A 288 -39.22 6.26 27.50
N GLU A 289 -39.78 6.53 28.68
CA GLU A 289 -39.69 7.83 29.37
C GLU A 289 -38.52 7.91 30.37
N GLU A 290 -38.12 6.80 31.00
CA GLU A 290 -37.12 6.83 32.08
C GLU A 290 -35.68 6.51 31.65
N LYS A 291 -35.44 5.59 30.70
CA LYS A 291 -34.08 5.15 30.31
C LYS A 291 -34.03 4.62 28.87
N GLU A 292 -33.57 5.45 27.94
CA GLU A 292 -33.30 5.15 26.52
C GLU A 292 -34.45 4.51 25.71
N ARG A 293 -34.89 5.18 24.63
CA ARG A 293 -35.90 4.62 23.71
C ARG A 293 -35.38 3.36 23.00
N ILE A 294 -35.63 2.19 23.60
CA ILE A 294 -35.37 0.88 22.98
C ILE A 294 -36.52 0.48 22.04
N SER A 295 -36.20 -0.13 20.90
CA SER A 295 -37.22 -0.66 19.97
C SER A 295 -38.02 -1.80 20.61
N ILE A 296 -39.26 -2.01 20.18
CA ILE A 296 -40.12 -3.11 20.68
C ILE A 296 -39.47 -4.49 20.48
N TYR A 297 -38.73 -4.66 19.38
CA TYR A 297 -37.94 -5.87 19.11
C TYR A 297 -36.82 -6.08 20.15
N THR A 298 -36.05 -5.04 20.46
CA THR A 298 -35.02 -5.11 21.52
C THR A 298 -35.62 -5.29 22.91
N PHE A 299 -36.82 -4.76 23.15
CA PHE A 299 -37.56 -4.97 24.39
C PHE A 299 -37.96 -6.44 24.55
N TRP A 300 -38.52 -7.04 23.49
CA TRP A 300 -38.84 -8.47 23.41
C TRP A 300 -37.61 -9.36 23.56
N LEU A 301 -36.53 -9.08 22.81
CA LEU A 301 -35.29 -9.87 22.85
C LEU A 301 -34.61 -9.84 24.23
N ARG A 302 -34.60 -8.67 24.88
CA ARG A 302 -34.05 -8.52 26.25
C ARG A 302 -34.97 -9.11 27.33
N GLY A 303 -36.17 -9.59 26.97
CA GLY A 303 -37.14 -10.19 27.89
C GLY A 303 -37.59 -9.21 28.98
N LYS A 304 -37.82 -7.94 28.65
CA LYS A 304 -38.20 -6.92 29.65
C LYS A 304 -39.58 -7.12 30.25
N ASP A 305 -40.47 -7.70 29.47
CA ASP A 305 -41.74 -8.26 29.93
C ASP A 305 -41.52 -9.44 30.91
N ILE A 306 -40.57 -10.33 30.63
CA ILE A 306 -40.24 -11.46 31.51
C ILE A 306 -39.61 -10.96 32.82
N ASP A 307 -38.72 -9.96 32.75
CA ASP A 307 -38.14 -9.32 33.94
C ASP A 307 -39.23 -8.74 34.86
N PHE A 308 -40.25 -8.10 34.27
CA PHE A 308 -41.37 -7.54 35.01
C PHE A 308 -42.23 -8.61 35.68
N LEU A 309 -42.48 -9.72 34.98
CA LEU A 309 -43.23 -10.86 35.52
C LEU A 309 -42.44 -11.72 36.54
N SER A 310 -41.11 -11.66 36.52
CA SER A 310 -40.23 -12.49 37.38
C SER A 310 -39.79 -11.78 38.66
N GLN A 311 -40.29 -10.57 38.92
CA GLN A 311 -40.06 -9.90 40.20
C GLN A 311 -40.68 -10.74 41.34
N PRO A 312 -40.05 -10.81 42.53
CA PRO A 312 -40.26 -11.87 43.52
C PRO A 312 -41.66 -12.01 44.16
N GLU A 313 -42.70 -11.35 43.67
CA GLU A 313 -44.06 -11.44 44.23
C GLU A 313 -45.15 -11.88 43.23
N CYS A 314 -44.79 -12.56 42.14
CA CYS A 314 -45.77 -13.13 41.19
C CYS A 314 -46.15 -14.61 41.46
N SER A 315 -45.77 -15.18 42.61
CA SER A 315 -46.11 -16.57 42.97
C SER A 315 -46.94 -16.65 44.24
N SER A 316 -48.21 -17.00 44.10
CA SER A 316 -49.03 -17.51 45.20
C SER A 316 -48.56 -18.93 45.60
N ASP A 317 -48.11 -19.03 46.85
CA ASP A 317 -47.77 -20.15 47.73
C ASP A 317 -48.20 -21.61 47.34
N SER A 318 -47.24 -22.55 47.44
CA SER A 318 -47.39 -23.80 48.23
C SER A 318 -46.12 -24.66 48.25
N GLY A 319 -45.50 -24.79 49.42
CA GLY A 319 -45.07 -26.11 49.95
C GLY A 319 -43.63 -26.60 49.72
N ASP A 320 -42.97 -26.79 50.86
CA ASP A 320 -42.00 -27.84 51.20
C ASP A 320 -40.59 -27.88 50.58
N ASP A 321 -39.66 -27.61 51.50
CA ASP A 321 -38.53 -28.46 51.90
C ASP A 321 -37.26 -28.58 51.06
N SER A 322 -36.18 -28.39 51.83
CA SER A 322 -34.92 -29.12 51.82
C SER A 322 -33.79 -28.62 50.90
N ASP A 323 -32.90 -27.90 51.57
CA ASP A 323 -31.49 -28.25 51.74
C ASP A 323 -30.47 -28.08 50.59
N SER A 324 -29.45 -27.32 50.98
CA SER A 324 -28.02 -27.57 50.75
C SER A 324 -27.38 -26.96 49.50
N GLU A 325 -27.09 -25.66 49.59
CA GLU A 325 -25.91 -25.09 48.95
C GLU A 325 -24.65 -25.41 49.75
N SER A 326 -23.72 -26.14 49.13
CA SER A 326 -22.31 -26.12 49.50
C SER A 326 -21.53 -25.37 48.42
N ALA A 327 -21.31 -24.07 48.67
CA ALA A 327 -20.33 -23.26 47.95
C ALA A 327 -18.93 -23.45 48.57
N SER A 328 -17.95 -23.78 47.73
CA SER A 328 -16.53 -23.55 48.02
C SER A 328 -16.10 -22.35 47.17
N SER A 329 -15.74 -21.23 47.82
CA SER A 329 -14.35 -20.75 48.01
C SER A 329 -13.73 -20.29 46.68
N VAL A 330 -13.20 -19.08 46.49
CA VAL A 330 -12.20 -18.32 47.26
C VAL A 330 -12.10 -16.93 46.59
N SER A 331 -12.27 -15.81 47.30
CA SER A 331 -11.24 -14.98 47.96
C SER A 331 -10.15 -14.38 47.06
N SER A 332 -9.98 -13.05 47.08
CA SER A 332 -8.78 -12.31 47.54
C SER A 332 -8.87 -10.83 47.10
N VAL A 333 -8.98 -9.86 48.03
CA VAL A 333 -7.91 -9.16 48.79
C VAL A 333 -7.24 -8.06 47.92
N SER A 334 -7.10 -6.79 48.30
CA SER A 334 -6.59 -6.16 49.54
C SER A 334 -6.85 -4.64 49.49
N SER A 335 -7.33 -3.97 50.55
CA SER A 335 -6.58 -3.26 51.64
C SER A 335 -5.90 -1.95 51.19
N SER A 336 -5.89 -0.82 51.90
CA SER A 336 -6.08 -0.50 53.33
C SER A 336 -5.98 1.01 53.53
N ASP A 337 -6.64 1.58 54.55
CA ASP A 337 -5.97 2.48 55.51
C ASP A 337 -6.78 2.68 56.81
N ARG A 338 -6.04 2.80 57.93
CA ARG A 338 -6.44 2.91 59.36
C ARG A 338 -6.29 4.40 59.80
N SER A 339 -6.81 4.98 60.89
CA SER A 339 -7.59 4.63 62.09
C SER A 339 -7.88 5.93 62.89
N ASP A 340 -8.98 5.97 63.67
CA ASP A 340 -9.11 6.45 65.08
C ASP A 340 -10.54 7.01 65.39
N GLY A 341 -11.18 6.49 66.46
CA GLY A 341 -12.56 6.83 66.92
C GLY A 341 -12.62 7.93 68.00
N PRO A 342 -13.60 7.98 68.95
CA PRO A 342 -14.92 7.34 69.05
C PRO A 342 -16.08 8.33 69.44
N SER A 343 -17.37 7.95 69.34
CA SER A 343 -18.42 8.17 70.39
C SER A 343 -19.88 7.97 69.93
N LEU A 344 -20.58 7.17 70.73
CA LEU A 344 -21.98 7.24 71.22
C LEU A 344 -23.13 7.82 70.35
N GLY A 345 -24.09 6.94 70.04
CA GLY A 345 -25.44 7.01 70.62
C GLY A 345 -26.56 7.64 69.78
N SER A 346 -27.43 6.82 69.21
CA SER A 346 -28.90 6.84 69.41
C SER A 346 -29.55 5.68 68.67
N GLU A 347 -30.55 5.10 69.33
CA GLU A 347 -31.46 4.06 68.89
C GLU A 347 -32.33 4.54 67.73
N GLU A 348 -32.75 3.64 66.83
CA GLU A 348 -34.11 3.61 66.28
C GLU A 348 -34.36 2.27 65.54
N ASP A 349 -35.54 1.71 65.78
CA ASP A 349 -36.02 0.37 65.42
C ASP A 349 -36.10 0.11 63.90
N PRO A 350 -35.93 -1.13 63.42
CA PRO A 350 -36.17 -1.51 62.04
C PRO A 350 -37.54 -2.20 61.90
N ASN A 351 -38.61 -1.48 61.56
CA ASN A 351 -39.83 -2.13 61.09
C ASN A 351 -40.79 -1.18 60.36
N GLU A 352 -40.55 -0.82 59.09
CA GLU A 352 -41.60 -0.16 58.29
C GLU A 352 -41.42 -0.17 56.74
N SER A 353 -40.53 -0.98 56.15
CA SER A 353 -40.25 -0.91 54.70
C SER A 353 -40.56 -2.15 53.86
N GLU A 354 -41.24 -3.17 54.39
CA GLU A 354 -41.58 -4.39 53.63
C GLU A 354 -43.02 -4.43 53.08
N GLN A 355 -43.86 -3.40 53.28
CA GLN A 355 -45.26 -3.40 52.83
C GLN A 355 -45.58 -2.48 51.63
N VAL A 356 -44.61 -1.76 51.06
CA VAL A 356 -44.90 -0.70 50.07
C VAL A 356 -44.74 -1.17 48.61
N ILE A 357 -43.97 -2.22 48.32
CA ILE A 357 -43.58 -2.60 46.95
C ILE A 357 -44.60 -3.55 46.28
N SER A 358 -45.35 -4.34 47.06
CA SER A 358 -46.32 -5.31 46.54
C SER A 358 -47.52 -4.67 45.82
N THR A 359 -47.81 -3.39 46.10
CA THR A 359 -48.94 -2.66 45.53
C THR A 359 -48.74 -2.20 44.08
N GLU A 360 -47.51 -1.97 43.61
CA GLU A 360 -47.26 -1.31 42.31
C GLU A 360 -47.52 -2.22 41.09
N VAL A 361 -47.19 -3.52 41.18
CA VAL A 361 -47.39 -4.48 40.08
C VAL A 361 -48.88 -4.83 39.93
N ASP A 362 -49.57 -5.05 41.05
CA ASP A 362 -51.01 -5.31 41.07
C ASP A 362 -51.82 -4.08 40.63
N GLU A 363 -51.40 -2.87 41.01
CA GLU A 363 -51.99 -1.61 40.51
C GLU A 363 -51.77 -1.44 39.01
N PHE A 364 -50.59 -1.76 38.49
CA PHE A 364 -50.30 -1.71 37.04
C PHE A 364 -51.19 -2.66 36.23
N PHE A 365 -51.35 -3.92 36.67
CA PHE A 365 -52.21 -4.88 35.97
C PHE A 365 -53.71 -4.57 36.14
N ALA A 366 -54.11 -3.96 37.26
CA ALA A 366 -55.46 -3.44 37.47
C ALA A 366 -55.77 -2.26 36.51
N GLU A 367 -54.84 -1.32 36.33
CA GLU A 367 -54.95 -0.21 35.37
C GLU A 367 -54.93 -0.69 33.91
N ALA A 368 -54.14 -1.74 33.63
CA ALA A 368 -54.11 -2.38 32.33
C ALA A 368 -55.37 -3.18 31.99
N ASN A 369 -56.25 -3.49 32.97
CA ASN A 369 -57.40 -4.41 32.89
C ASN A 369 -57.01 -5.85 32.52
N VAL A 370 -55.96 -6.39 33.12
CA VAL A 370 -55.49 -7.76 32.86
C VAL A 370 -55.67 -8.62 34.12
N SER A 371 -56.53 -9.64 34.04
CA SER A 371 -56.75 -10.62 35.10
C SER A 371 -57.13 -11.98 34.48
N PRO A 372 -56.50 -13.10 34.87
CA PRO A 372 -55.41 -13.23 35.85
C PRO A 372 -54.07 -12.70 35.32
N ILE A 373 -53.14 -12.36 36.23
CA ILE A 373 -51.79 -11.90 35.89
C ILE A 373 -51.07 -13.00 35.09
N PRO A 374 -50.47 -12.68 33.92
CA PRO A 374 -49.72 -13.65 33.12
C PRO A 374 -48.54 -14.24 33.90
N LYS A 375 -48.27 -15.53 33.73
CA LYS A 375 -47.06 -16.17 34.30
C LYS A 375 -45.86 -15.93 33.38
N ALA A 376 -44.68 -15.77 33.96
CA ALA A 376 -43.43 -15.68 33.20
C ALA A 376 -43.24 -16.95 32.34
N PRO A 377 -43.05 -16.81 31.01
CA PRO A 377 -42.82 -17.96 30.14
C PRO A 377 -41.53 -18.72 30.48
N SER A 378 -41.63 -20.03 30.70
CA SER A 378 -40.51 -20.93 31.01
C SER A 378 -40.41 -22.13 30.05
N GLY A 379 -41.02 -22.02 28.86
CA GLY A 379 -41.00 -23.08 27.84
C GLY A 379 -39.63 -23.31 27.22
N ASP A 380 -39.43 -24.53 26.72
CA ASP A 380 -38.27 -24.97 25.94
C ASP A 380 -38.76 -25.82 24.75
N ARG A 381 -39.55 -25.19 23.87
CA ARG A 381 -40.10 -25.84 22.67
C ARG A 381 -39.01 -26.02 21.61
N ASP A 382 -39.21 -27.02 20.76
CA ASP A 382 -38.33 -27.23 19.62
C ASP A 382 -38.43 -26.08 18.61
N PHE A 383 -37.40 -25.96 17.79
CA PHE A 383 -37.27 -24.86 16.82
C PHE A 383 -38.44 -24.82 15.81
N ASP A 384 -38.90 -25.98 15.33
CA ASP A 384 -39.97 -26.05 14.33
C ASP A 384 -41.31 -25.59 14.94
N ALA A 385 -41.60 -25.94 16.19
CA ALA A 385 -42.78 -25.45 16.91
C ALA A 385 -42.72 -23.95 17.21
N LEU A 386 -41.52 -23.38 17.39
CA LEU A 386 -41.35 -21.93 17.56
C LEU A 386 -41.59 -21.15 16.25
N LEU A 387 -41.28 -21.77 15.11
CA LEU A 387 -41.50 -21.17 13.79
C LEU A 387 -42.99 -21.22 13.39
N ASP A 388 -43.74 -22.20 13.86
CA ASP A 388 -45.18 -22.34 13.61
C ASP A 388 -46.05 -21.53 14.60
N ASP A 389 -45.53 -21.18 15.78
CA ASP A 389 -46.25 -20.38 16.78
C ASP A 389 -46.04 -18.87 16.59
N ALA A 390 -47.10 -18.18 16.20
CA ALA A 390 -47.13 -16.73 16.04
C ALA A 390 -47.10 -15.96 17.37
N CYS A 391 -47.40 -16.60 18.52
CA CYS A 391 -47.50 -15.95 19.83
C CYS A 391 -46.13 -15.74 20.50
N ILE A 392 -45.29 -14.85 19.93
CA ILE A 392 -43.90 -14.64 20.35
C ILE A 392 -43.72 -14.16 21.80
N TRP A 393 -44.76 -13.57 22.40
CA TRP A 393 -44.72 -13.08 23.79
C TRP A 393 -44.84 -14.22 24.82
N ASN A 394 -45.34 -15.39 24.40
CA ASN A 394 -45.38 -16.60 25.22
C ASN A 394 -44.06 -17.39 25.19
N MET A 395 -43.03 -16.84 24.56
CA MET A 395 -41.72 -17.50 24.44
C MET A 395 -40.80 -17.14 25.60
N SER A 396 -40.06 -18.13 26.11
CA SER A 396 -39.02 -17.95 27.12
C SER A 396 -37.80 -17.20 26.55
N ARG A 397 -36.87 -16.77 27.41
CA ARG A 397 -35.63 -16.08 26.97
C ARG A 397 -34.80 -16.93 26.01
N GLU A 398 -34.74 -18.23 26.26
CA GLU A 398 -33.95 -19.19 25.48
C GLU A 398 -34.61 -19.45 24.12
N GLU A 399 -35.93 -19.57 24.08
CA GLU A 399 -36.72 -19.67 22.84
C GLU A 399 -36.57 -18.40 21.96
N ARG A 400 -36.66 -17.20 22.57
CA ARG A 400 -36.47 -15.92 21.86
C ARG A 400 -35.06 -15.77 21.30
N LYS A 401 -34.05 -16.20 22.07
CA LYS A 401 -32.65 -16.18 21.61
C LYS A 401 -32.45 -17.13 20.44
N THR A 402 -33.02 -18.33 20.49
CA THR A 402 -32.95 -19.32 19.41
C THR A 402 -33.56 -18.79 18.11
N LEU A 403 -34.74 -18.17 18.17
CA LEU A 403 -35.35 -17.52 17.00
C LEU A 403 -34.55 -16.31 16.52
N HIS A 404 -34.05 -15.48 17.44
CA HIS A 404 -33.21 -14.34 17.10
C HIS A 404 -31.94 -14.76 16.36
N ASP A 405 -31.25 -15.78 16.85
CA ASP A 405 -30.04 -16.31 16.25
C ASP A 405 -30.35 -16.85 14.84
N HIS A 406 -31.47 -17.58 14.68
CA HIS A 406 -31.91 -18.08 13.38
C HIS A 406 -32.28 -16.96 12.40
N TRP A 407 -33.16 -16.02 12.78
CA TRP A 407 -33.56 -14.91 11.91
C TRP A 407 -32.38 -14.00 11.56
N THR A 408 -31.43 -13.84 12.48
CA THR A 408 -30.19 -13.12 12.21
C THR A 408 -29.35 -13.84 11.16
N GLN A 409 -29.16 -15.15 11.30
CA GLN A 409 -28.42 -15.93 10.30
C GLN A 409 -29.12 -15.94 8.94
N ASP A 410 -30.44 -16.08 8.90
CA ASP A 410 -31.17 -16.14 7.63
C ASP A 410 -31.25 -14.77 6.96
N ALA A 411 -31.46 -13.69 7.71
CA ALA A 411 -31.36 -12.32 7.20
C ALA A 411 -29.96 -12.01 6.65
N ILE A 412 -28.89 -12.50 7.30
CA ILE A 412 -27.53 -12.44 6.79
C ILE A 412 -27.43 -13.24 5.48
N ASN A 413 -27.88 -14.49 5.45
CA ASN A 413 -27.76 -15.36 4.28
C ASN A 413 -28.52 -14.83 3.05
N LEU A 414 -29.73 -14.29 3.25
CA LEU A 414 -30.53 -13.65 2.21
C LEU A 414 -29.96 -12.30 1.76
N GLY A 415 -29.29 -11.57 2.65
CA GLY A 415 -28.64 -10.29 2.36
C GLY A 415 -27.28 -10.40 1.65
N VAL A 416 -26.57 -11.52 1.82
CA VAL A 416 -25.20 -11.72 1.31
C VAL A 416 -25.04 -11.46 -0.19
N PRO A 417 -25.91 -11.94 -1.10
CA PRO A 417 -25.75 -11.68 -2.54
C PRO A 417 -25.88 -10.20 -2.89
N THR A 418 -26.76 -9.47 -2.19
CA THR A 418 -26.99 -8.05 -2.38
C THR A 418 -25.80 -7.23 -1.87
N HIS A 419 -25.28 -7.58 -0.69
CA HIS A 419 -24.12 -6.92 -0.11
C HIS A 419 -22.82 -7.21 -0.87
N GLU A 420 -22.65 -8.42 -1.40
CA GLU A 420 -21.51 -8.76 -2.26
C GLU A 420 -21.55 -7.96 -3.56
N ALA A 421 -22.72 -7.85 -4.21
CA ALA A 421 -22.89 -7.04 -5.41
C ALA A 421 -22.64 -5.54 -5.16
N GLU A 422 -23.17 -4.99 -4.06
CA GLU A 422 -22.91 -3.61 -3.64
C GLU A 422 -21.42 -3.38 -3.34
N PHE A 423 -20.78 -4.28 -2.59
CA PHE A 423 -19.34 -4.22 -2.30
C PHE A 423 -18.51 -4.25 -3.58
N GLU A 424 -18.82 -5.13 -4.53
CA GLU A 424 -18.15 -5.15 -5.83
C GLU A 424 -18.31 -3.83 -6.60
N THR A 425 -19.49 -3.22 -6.58
CA THR A 425 -19.70 -1.93 -7.26
C THR A 425 -18.88 -0.81 -6.63
N LEU A 426 -18.83 -0.74 -5.29
CA LEU A 426 -18.01 0.21 -4.56
C LEU A 426 -16.52 0.01 -4.82
N TRP A 427 -16.07 -1.25 -4.81
CA TRP A 427 -14.69 -1.62 -5.13
C TRP A 427 -14.31 -1.23 -6.56
N ARG A 428 -15.16 -1.51 -7.55
CA ARG A 428 -14.94 -1.11 -8.96
C ARG A 428 -14.84 0.41 -9.09
N ASN A 429 -15.73 1.15 -8.44
CA ASN A 429 -15.69 2.61 -8.43
C ASN A 429 -14.39 3.11 -7.79
N ASP A 430 -13.92 2.48 -6.71
CA ASP A 430 -12.65 2.85 -6.07
C ASP A 430 -11.44 2.59 -6.96
N GLN A 431 -11.35 1.40 -7.57
CA GLN A 431 -10.31 1.09 -8.54
C GLN A 431 -10.28 2.10 -9.70
N GLN A 432 -11.44 2.50 -10.20
CA GLN A 432 -11.55 3.50 -11.24
C GLN A 432 -11.08 4.89 -10.75
N ARG A 433 -11.44 5.31 -9.53
CA ARG A 433 -10.94 6.54 -8.91
C ARG A 433 -9.42 6.50 -8.73
N GLN A 434 -8.87 5.40 -8.23
CA GLN A 434 -7.43 5.21 -8.08
C GLN A 434 -6.70 5.27 -9.43
N LYS A 435 -7.30 4.72 -10.48
CA LYS A 435 -6.76 4.81 -11.84
C LYS A 435 -6.72 6.25 -12.35
N ILE A 436 -7.84 6.97 -12.27
CA ILE A 436 -7.93 8.38 -12.65
C ILE A 436 -6.92 9.21 -11.86
N TYR A 437 -6.79 8.95 -10.55
CA TYR A 437 -5.80 9.61 -9.69
C TYR A 437 -4.35 9.37 -10.15
N LYS A 438 -4.01 8.12 -10.50
CA LYS A 438 -2.67 7.77 -11.02
C LYS A 438 -2.40 8.46 -12.36
N GLU A 439 -3.41 8.57 -13.23
CA GLU A 439 -3.33 9.25 -14.52
C GLU A 439 -3.15 10.77 -14.34
N ASP A 440 -3.99 11.43 -13.55
CA ASP A 440 -3.89 12.87 -13.23
C ASP A 440 -2.53 13.22 -12.61
N LYS A 441 -2.07 12.39 -11.66
CA LYS A 441 -0.75 12.54 -11.05
C LYS A 441 0.34 12.44 -12.12
N ALA A 442 0.24 11.47 -13.02
CA ALA A 442 1.24 11.26 -14.05
C ALA A 442 1.32 12.46 -15.02
N ASP A 443 0.17 13.05 -15.37
CA ASP A 443 0.08 14.21 -16.25
C ASP A 443 0.61 15.48 -15.59
N ILE A 444 0.34 15.70 -14.30
CA ILE A 444 0.94 16.79 -13.54
C ILE A 444 2.46 16.65 -13.52
N VAL A 445 2.98 15.48 -13.14
CA VAL A 445 4.42 15.20 -13.13
C VAL A 445 5.05 15.45 -14.50
N ARG A 446 4.38 15.04 -15.59
CA ARG A 446 4.84 15.31 -16.96
C ARG A 446 4.93 16.80 -17.28
N LEU A 447 3.91 17.58 -16.90
CA LEU A 447 3.91 19.04 -17.14
C LEU A 447 5.08 19.73 -16.45
N LEU A 448 5.44 19.26 -15.25
CA LEU A 448 6.52 19.82 -14.45
C LEU A 448 7.90 19.47 -15.02
N LEU A 449 8.06 18.21 -15.43
CA LEU A 449 9.32 17.72 -16.01
C LEU A 449 9.49 18.11 -17.48
N ARG A 450 8.49 18.74 -18.11
CA ARG A 450 8.50 19.05 -19.55
C ARG A 450 9.63 19.99 -19.94
N GLU A 451 9.99 20.93 -19.07
CA GLU A 451 11.05 21.91 -19.32
C GLU A 451 12.43 21.44 -18.85
N ALA A 452 12.48 20.27 -18.19
CA ALA A 452 13.73 19.70 -17.70
C ALA A 452 14.62 19.32 -18.89
N GLU A 453 15.88 19.76 -18.84
CA GLU A 453 16.88 19.38 -19.83
C GLU A 453 17.48 18.00 -19.52
N SER A 454 17.56 17.68 -18.24
CA SER A 454 17.91 16.36 -17.72
C SER A 454 17.02 15.99 -16.54
N ILE A 455 16.73 14.71 -16.42
CA ILE A 455 15.92 14.14 -15.34
C ILE A 455 16.78 13.09 -14.69
N ALA A 456 17.04 13.23 -13.39
CA ALA A 456 17.84 12.30 -12.64
C ALA A 456 16.94 11.58 -11.63
N CYS A 457 16.96 10.25 -11.59
CA CYS A 457 16.12 9.49 -10.66
C CYS A 457 16.81 8.27 -10.07
N THR A 458 16.33 7.77 -8.94
CA THR A 458 16.73 6.42 -8.50
C THR A 458 16.06 5.35 -9.35
N THR A 459 16.59 4.14 -9.40
CA THR A 459 15.91 3.01 -10.08
C THR A 459 14.48 2.79 -9.56
N THR A 460 14.27 2.95 -8.25
CA THR A 460 12.94 2.88 -7.62
C THR A 460 12.06 4.09 -7.95
N GLY A 461 12.62 5.30 -8.00
CA GLY A 461 11.93 6.50 -8.45
C GLY A 461 11.50 6.39 -9.92
N ALA A 462 12.39 5.92 -10.78
CA ALA A 462 12.13 5.69 -12.19
C ALA A 462 10.97 4.70 -12.41
N ALA A 463 10.95 3.62 -11.62
CA ALA A 463 9.82 2.68 -11.60
C ALA A 463 8.51 3.37 -11.16
N LYS A 464 8.54 4.09 -10.04
CA LYS A 464 7.35 4.78 -9.49
C LYS A 464 6.73 5.81 -10.44
N PHE A 465 7.54 6.46 -11.27
CA PHE A 465 7.11 7.48 -12.24
C PHE A 465 7.24 7.01 -13.70
N SER A 466 7.26 5.70 -13.94
CA SER A 466 7.49 5.11 -15.28
C SER A 466 6.49 5.61 -16.33
N SER A 467 5.20 5.76 -15.99
CA SER A 467 4.20 6.32 -16.90
C SER A 467 4.50 7.77 -17.28
N SER A 468 4.90 8.60 -16.32
CA SER A 468 5.30 9.98 -16.56
C SER A 468 6.54 10.06 -17.45
N LEU A 469 7.60 9.34 -17.08
CA LEU A 469 8.88 9.31 -17.81
C LEU A 469 8.72 8.78 -19.24
N ARG A 470 7.90 7.73 -19.44
CA ARG A 470 7.56 7.22 -20.78
C ARG A 470 6.89 8.28 -21.64
N GLY A 471 6.01 9.11 -21.06
CA GLY A 471 5.33 10.19 -21.77
C GLY A 471 6.23 11.38 -22.14
N LEU A 472 7.34 11.57 -21.42
CA LEU A 472 8.36 12.57 -21.77
C LEU A 472 9.24 12.13 -22.95
N ALA A 473 9.20 10.84 -23.30
CA ALA A 473 9.93 10.26 -24.42
C ALA A 473 11.43 10.63 -24.45
N PRO A 474 12.19 10.42 -23.36
CA PRO A 474 13.63 10.66 -23.38
C PRO A 474 14.27 9.81 -24.48
N ARG A 475 15.29 10.36 -25.14
CA ARG A 475 16.03 9.68 -26.22
C ARG A 475 17.32 9.04 -25.74
N ILE A 476 17.82 9.51 -24.61
CA ILE A 476 19.11 9.13 -24.02
C ILE A 476 18.85 8.63 -22.60
N LEU A 477 19.37 7.44 -22.29
CA LEU A 477 19.37 6.85 -20.95
C LEU A 477 20.82 6.66 -20.49
N VAL A 478 21.19 7.31 -19.39
CA VAL A 478 22.46 7.14 -18.69
C VAL A 478 22.21 6.38 -17.40
N VAL A 479 22.91 5.28 -17.19
CA VAL A 479 22.79 4.44 -15.99
C VAL A 479 24.10 4.50 -15.22
N GLU A 480 24.09 5.17 -14.08
CA GLU A 480 25.20 5.23 -13.13
C GLU A 480 25.18 4.01 -12.20
N GLU A 481 26.38 3.56 -11.80
CA GLU A 481 26.58 2.31 -11.05
C GLU A 481 25.90 1.08 -11.69
N ALA A 482 25.91 1.00 -13.02
CA ALA A 482 25.20 0.00 -13.81
C ALA A 482 25.54 -1.46 -13.44
N GLY A 483 26.75 -1.71 -12.92
CA GLY A 483 27.14 -3.04 -12.43
C GLY A 483 26.34 -3.50 -11.21
N SER A 484 25.87 -2.57 -10.39
CA SER A 484 25.14 -2.83 -9.15
C SER A 484 23.61 -2.85 -9.31
N ILE A 485 23.13 -2.54 -10.52
CA ILE A 485 21.70 -2.49 -10.86
C ILE A 485 21.29 -3.81 -11.53
N LEU A 486 20.14 -4.34 -11.11
CA LEU A 486 19.54 -5.53 -11.73
C LEU A 486 19.18 -5.24 -13.19
N GLU A 487 19.43 -6.19 -14.09
CA GLU A 487 19.09 -6.03 -15.51
C GLU A 487 17.62 -5.62 -15.71
N GLY A 488 16.69 -6.26 -15.01
CA GLY A 488 15.27 -5.94 -15.08
C GLY A 488 14.94 -4.48 -14.75
N GLN A 489 15.69 -3.84 -13.84
CA GLN A 489 15.51 -2.42 -13.51
C GLN A 489 16.06 -1.48 -14.59
N VAL A 490 17.04 -1.91 -15.38
CA VAL A 490 17.48 -1.15 -16.56
C VAL A 490 16.44 -1.30 -17.67
N LEU A 491 15.94 -2.52 -17.88
CA LEU A 491 14.94 -2.82 -18.90
C LEU A 491 13.63 -2.03 -18.70
N THR A 492 13.20 -1.80 -17.46
CA THR A 492 11.97 -1.02 -17.19
C THR A 492 12.02 0.43 -17.67
N ASN A 493 13.23 0.96 -17.85
CA ASN A 493 13.49 2.33 -18.26
C ASN A 493 13.90 2.44 -19.74
N LEU A 494 13.98 1.32 -20.45
CA LEU A 494 14.19 1.28 -21.89
C LEU A 494 12.87 1.56 -22.63
N PHE A 495 12.44 2.82 -22.59
CA PHE A 495 11.26 3.27 -23.32
C PHE A 495 11.47 3.17 -24.84
N PRO A 496 10.40 3.01 -25.65
CA PRO A 496 10.52 2.95 -27.11
C PRO A 496 11.23 4.14 -27.76
N SER A 497 11.25 5.29 -27.08
CA SER A 497 11.95 6.51 -27.51
C SER A 497 13.47 6.46 -27.32
N ILE A 498 14.00 5.50 -26.55
CA ILE A 498 15.43 5.41 -26.26
C ILE A 498 16.19 5.00 -27.52
N GLU A 499 17.11 5.87 -27.92
CA GLU A 499 18.00 5.69 -29.07
C GLU A 499 19.47 5.53 -28.63
N HIS A 500 19.78 5.83 -27.37
CA HIS A 500 21.14 5.84 -26.85
C HIS A 500 21.17 5.42 -25.38
N LEU A 501 21.88 4.34 -25.08
CA LEU A 501 22.07 3.78 -23.75
C LEU A 501 23.55 3.83 -23.34
N ILE A 502 23.84 4.47 -22.20
CA ILE A 502 25.19 4.55 -21.63
C ILE A 502 25.18 3.91 -20.26
N LEU A 503 25.93 2.82 -20.07
CA LEU A 503 26.07 2.11 -18.80
C LEU A 503 27.44 2.43 -18.20
N ILE A 504 27.46 3.08 -17.03
CA ILE A 504 28.67 3.47 -16.31
C ILE A 504 28.71 2.72 -14.99
N GLY A 505 29.76 1.95 -14.73
CA GLY A 505 29.85 1.22 -13.48
C GLY A 505 31.00 0.23 -13.38
N ASP A 506 31.07 -0.46 -12.26
CA ASP A 506 32.04 -1.53 -12.06
C ASP A 506 31.38 -2.88 -12.34
N VAL A 507 31.92 -3.63 -13.30
CA VAL A 507 31.41 -4.95 -13.69
C VAL A 507 31.48 -5.97 -12.55
N ASN A 508 32.36 -5.76 -11.56
CA ASN A 508 32.54 -6.65 -10.43
C ASN A 508 31.58 -6.37 -9.27
N HIS A 509 30.93 -5.21 -9.24
CA HIS A 509 30.00 -4.82 -8.17
C HIS A 509 28.59 -5.32 -8.45
N ARG A 510 28.36 -6.64 -8.31
CA ARG A 510 27.08 -7.28 -8.65
C ARG A 510 25.88 -6.77 -7.84
N PRO A 511 24.66 -6.76 -8.42
CA PRO A 511 23.44 -6.42 -7.72
C PRO A 511 23.16 -7.37 -6.56
N ARG A 512 22.53 -6.86 -5.50
CA ARG A 512 22.14 -7.69 -4.35
C ARG A 512 20.75 -8.29 -4.56
N ILE A 513 20.65 -9.61 -4.45
CA ILE A 513 19.38 -10.34 -4.44
C ILE A 513 19.11 -10.91 -3.04
N ASN A 514 17.84 -10.89 -2.61
CA ASN A 514 17.44 -11.44 -1.31
C ASN A 514 17.55 -12.97 -1.29
N ASN A 515 17.10 -13.62 -2.36
CA ASN A 515 17.13 -15.07 -2.47
C ASN A 515 18.43 -15.53 -3.14
N GLN A 516 19.42 -15.88 -2.31
CA GLN A 516 20.71 -16.38 -2.80
C GLN A 516 20.61 -17.70 -3.58
N ALA A 517 19.51 -18.46 -3.48
CA ALA A 517 19.35 -19.68 -4.28
C ALA A 517 19.28 -19.39 -5.79
N LEU A 518 18.88 -18.16 -6.16
CA LEU A 518 18.75 -17.72 -7.55
C LEU A 518 20.03 -17.05 -8.09
N SER A 519 21.06 -16.90 -7.26
CA SER A 519 22.34 -16.27 -7.61
C SER A 519 23.13 -17.11 -8.63
N ARG A 520 23.90 -16.44 -9.48
CA ARG A 520 24.87 -17.03 -10.43
C ARG A 520 25.84 -17.99 -9.77
N ASP A 521 26.20 -17.76 -8.51
CA ASP A 521 27.17 -18.59 -7.78
C ASP A 521 26.59 -19.95 -7.34
N ARG A 522 25.27 -20.19 -7.54
CA ARG A 522 24.61 -21.45 -7.17
C ARG A 522 24.53 -22.43 -8.36
N PRO A 523 24.68 -23.75 -8.13
CA PRO A 523 24.62 -24.76 -9.20
C PRO A 523 23.29 -24.80 -9.99
N ARG A 524 22.18 -24.40 -9.35
CA ARG A 524 20.84 -24.28 -9.98
C ARG A 524 20.35 -22.82 -10.02
N GLY A 525 21.28 -21.88 -9.90
CA GLY A 525 20.98 -20.45 -9.96
C GLY A 525 20.49 -20.02 -11.33
N LEU A 526 19.74 -18.92 -11.37
CA LEU A 526 19.24 -18.30 -12.61
C LEU A 526 20.03 -17.04 -12.99
N SER A 527 21.14 -16.77 -12.29
CA SER A 527 21.98 -15.59 -12.51
C SER A 527 21.22 -14.25 -12.39
N LEU A 528 20.25 -14.17 -11.46
CA LEU A 528 19.47 -12.93 -11.28
C LEU A 528 20.29 -11.77 -10.69
N ASP A 529 21.44 -12.06 -10.09
CA ASP A 529 22.44 -11.10 -9.63
C ASP A 529 23.52 -10.82 -10.68
N GLN A 530 23.27 -11.15 -11.96
CA GLN A 530 24.08 -10.66 -13.07
C GLN A 530 23.48 -9.34 -13.57
N SER A 531 24.28 -8.28 -13.64
CA SER A 531 23.83 -7.00 -14.22
C SER A 531 23.83 -7.05 -15.75
N LEU A 532 23.08 -6.13 -16.37
CA LEU A 532 23.09 -5.97 -17.83
C LEU A 532 24.51 -5.70 -18.35
N MET A 533 25.27 -4.88 -17.62
CA MET A 533 26.65 -4.54 -17.95
C MET A 533 27.57 -5.78 -17.91
N GLU A 534 27.46 -6.60 -16.87
CA GLU A 534 28.22 -7.84 -16.73
C GLU A 534 27.86 -8.86 -17.82
N ARG A 535 26.57 -9.00 -18.14
CA ARG A 535 26.09 -9.90 -19.19
C ARG A 535 26.61 -9.48 -20.57
N LEU A 536 26.51 -8.20 -20.92
CA LEU A 536 26.98 -7.70 -22.22
C LEU A 536 28.50 -7.86 -22.34
N SER A 537 29.25 -7.45 -21.32
CA SER A 537 30.72 -7.59 -21.29
C SER A 537 31.16 -9.05 -21.42
N SER A 538 30.52 -9.96 -20.68
CA SER A 538 30.82 -11.41 -20.75
C SER A 538 30.54 -12.03 -22.13
N ASN A 539 29.65 -11.43 -22.93
CA ASN A 539 29.32 -11.88 -24.29
C ASN A 539 30.16 -11.19 -25.37
N GLY A 540 31.24 -10.48 -25.00
CA GLY A 540 32.16 -9.84 -25.94
C GLY A 540 31.74 -8.44 -26.39
N PHE A 541 30.79 -7.80 -25.71
CA PHE A 541 30.44 -6.41 -26.01
C PHE A 541 31.61 -5.47 -25.66
N PRO A 542 32.01 -4.52 -26.54
CA PRO A 542 33.15 -3.66 -26.29
C PRO A 542 32.90 -2.69 -25.13
N MET A 543 33.85 -2.63 -24.20
CA MET A 543 33.78 -1.84 -22.98
C MET A 543 34.99 -0.91 -22.87
N SER A 544 34.75 0.36 -22.56
CA SER A 544 35.81 1.35 -22.33
C SER A 544 36.26 1.29 -20.88
N GLU A 545 37.54 0.99 -20.64
CA GLU A 545 38.11 0.97 -19.29
C GLU A 545 38.72 2.32 -18.90
N LEU A 546 38.29 2.89 -17.78
CA LEU A 546 38.95 4.04 -17.17
C LEU A 546 40.15 3.54 -16.36
N ARG A 547 41.36 4.05 -16.65
CA ARG A 547 42.63 3.52 -16.09
C ARG A 547 43.38 4.48 -15.14
N GLU A 548 42.99 5.75 -15.03
CA GLU A 548 43.73 6.75 -14.26
C GLU A 548 42.80 7.69 -13.46
N HIS A 549 43.23 8.12 -12.27
CA HIS A 549 42.49 9.00 -11.37
C HIS A 549 42.67 10.50 -11.71
N LEU A 550 41.57 11.24 -11.89
CA LEU A 550 41.56 12.70 -11.75
C LEU A 550 41.57 13.13 -10.28
N ARG A 551 42.72 12.99 -9.58
CA ARG A 551 42.95 13.70 -8.29
C ARG A 551 43.76 14.99 -8.42
N ALA A 552 44.27 15.33 -9.62
CA ALA A 552 45.18 16.45 -9.79
C ALA A 552 44.53 17.84 -9.96
N ARG A 553 43.21 17.94 -10.20
CA ARG A 553 42.57 19.25 -10.55
C ARG A 553 41.79 19.94 -9.43
N LEU A 554 41.42 19.23 -8.36
CA LEU A 554 40.69 19.84 -7.23
C LEU A 554 41.61 20.37 -6.11
N PHE A 555 42.85 19.88 -5.98
CA PHE A 555 43.78 20.39 -4.96
C PHE A 555 44.60 21.63 -5.39
N CYS A 556 44.74 21.90 -6.69
CA CYS A 556 45.48 23.09 -7.15
C CYS A 556 44.67 24.40 -7.12
N LYS A 557 43.38 24.37 -6.77
CA LYS A 557 42.57 25.60 -6.56
C LYS A 557 42.57 26.12 -5.12
N LEU A 558 43.25 25.44 -4.18
CA LEU A 558 43.34 25.84 -2.77
C LEU A 558 44.78 26.19 -2.33
N SER A 559 45.70 26.48 -3.26
CA SER A 559 47.08 26.87 -2.91
C SER A 559 47.70 27.92 -3.85
N LEU A 560 46.88 28.81 -4.42
CA LEU A 560 47.25 30.13 -4.92
C LEU A 560 46.13 31.09 -4.51
#